data_AF-A0A1S3DKE8-F1
#
_entry.id   AF-A0A1S3DKE8-F1
#
_cell.length_a   1.000
_cell.length_b   1.000
_cell.length_c   1.000
_cell.angle_alpha   90.00
_cell.angle_beta   90.00
_cell.angle_gamma   90.00
#
_symmetry.space_group_name_H-M   'P 1'
#
loop_
_entity.id
_entity.type
_entity.pdbx_description
1 polymer ?
#
loop_
_entity_poly.entity_id
_entity_poly.type
_entity_poly.pdbx_seq_one_letter_code
_entity_poly.pdbx_strand_id
1 'polypeptide(L)'
;MKEDPKTLPRSRRILKVSDPSTAIPVFNLTQCGMKPITWREVLDKGKKLGYENPFSLMLWYPDGTIRTNKFTHQLCIIFTHWLPAYLIDGLLLIFGQKRFMLRVQAKISQGLEVLQYFTMREWLFKNTKLVGLRESLS
;
A
#
# COMPACT_ATOMS: atom_id res chain seq x y z
N MET A 1 33.63 -34.42 -23.95
CA MET A 1 32.41 -33.64 -23.65
C MET A 1 32.87 -32.22 -23.37
N LYS A 2 32.50 -31.27 -24.24
CA LYS A 2 32.97 -29.88 -24.23
C LYS A 2 32.48 -29.16 -22.97
N GLU A 3 33.35 -28.38 -22.34
CA GLU A 3 32.95 -27.40 -21.32
C GLU A 3 32.22 -26.23 -21.99
N ASP A 4 31.05 -25.87 -21.46
CA ASP A 4 30.25 -24.75 -21.93
C ASP A 4 30.83 -23.40 -21.45
N PRO A 5 31.16 -22.47 -22.35
CA PRO A 5 31.78 -21.20 -22.00
C PRO A 5 30.71 -20.14 -21.81
N LYS A 6 30.01 -20.13 -20.68
CA LYS A 6 29.23 -18.98 -20.17
C LYS A 6 28.57 -19.33 -18.84
N THR A 7 29.18 -18.93 -17.74
CA THR A 7 28.54 -18.38 -16.53
C THR A 7 29.62 -18.02 -15.52
N LEU A 8 30.25 -16.86 -15.71
CA LEU A 8 31.07 -16.25 -14.66
C LEU A 8 30.16 -15.89 -13.46
N PRO A 9 30.59 -16.16 -12.20
CA PRO A 9 29.86 -15.69 -11.04
C PRO A 9 29.82 -14.17 -11.07
N ARG A 10 28.62 -13.58 -10.89
CA ARG A 10 28.46 -12.13 -10.70
C ARG A 10 29.22 -11.71 -9.44
N SER A 11 30.49 -11.35 -9.62
CA SER A 11 31.30 -10.65 -8.63
C SER A 11 30.49 -9.46 -8.13
N ARG A 12 30.23 -9.40 -6.81
CA ARG A 12 29.68 -8.22 -6.16
C ARG A 12 30.66 -7.09 -6.42
N ARG A 13 30.36 -6.25 -7.42
CA ARG A 13 31.11 -5.03 -7.69
C ARG A 13 30.84 -4.09 -6.51
N ILE A 14 31.67 -4.16 -5.48
CA ILE A 14 31.70 -3.16 -4.41
C ILE A 14 32.08 -1.85 -5.10
N LEU A 15 31.12 -0.95 -5.26
CA LEU A 15 31.36 0.37 -5.81
C LEU A 15 32.31 1.08 -4.85
N LYS A 16 33.54 1.35 -5.28
CA LYS A 16 34.45 2.27 -4.58
C LYS A 16 33.69 3.59 -4.42
N VAL A 17 33.50 4.01 -3.17
CA VAL A 17 32.95 5.33 -2.85
C VAL A 17 33.87 6.35 -3.52
N SER A 18 33.34 7.05 -4.53
CA SER A 18 34.06 8.09 -5.27
C SER A 18 34.41 9.25 -4.34
N ASP A 19 35.55 9.88 -4.58
CA ASP A 19 36.00 11.11 -3.92
C ASP A 19 34.84 12.13 -3.83
N PRO A 20 34.55 12.72 -2.65
CA PRO A 20 33.42 13.64 -2.45
C PRO A 20 33.44 14.86 -3.39
N SER A 21 34.60 15.21 -3.96
CA SER A 21 34.75 16.31 -4.92
C SER A 21 34.28 15.99 -6.35
N THR A 22 34.16 14.71 -6.72
CA THR A 22 33.73 14.24 -8.06
C THR A 22 32.35 13.56 -8.02
N ALA A 23 31.73 13.49 -6.84
CA ALA A 23 30.47 12.77 -6.65
C ALA A 23 29.28 13.57 -7.21
N ILE A 24 28.51 12.95 -8.11
CA ILE A 24 27.27 13.53 -8.65
C ILE A 24 26.30 13.79 -7.49
N PRO A 25 25.79 15.03 -7.30
CA PRO A 25 24.90 15.32 -6.21
C PRO A 25 23.55 14.62 -6.42
N VAL A 26 23.23 13.66 -5.54
CA VAL A 26 21.93 12.97 -5.52
C VAL A 26 20.97 13.73 -4.61
N PHE A 27 19.79 14.05 -5.15
CA PHE A 27 18.70 14.71 -4.43
C PHE A 27 17.48 13.77 -4.31
N ASN A 28 16.89 13.69 -3.12
CA ASN A 28 15.66 12.93 -2.89
C ASN A 28 14.46 13.86 -3.08
N LEU A 29 13.67 13.64 -4.14
CA LEU A 29 12.44 14.38 -4.42
C LEU A 29 11.30 13.91 -3.50
N THR A 30 11.35 14.30 -2.23
CA THR A 30 10.32 13.91 -1.25
C THR A 30 9.81 15.12 -0.45
N GLN A 31 8.53 15.11 -0.11
CA GLN A 31 7.85 16.16 0.66
C GLN A 31 7.84 15.84 2.18
N CYS A 32 8.70 14.92 2.62
CA CYS A 32 8.76 14.50 4.02
C CYS A 32 9.03 15.70 4.93
N GLY A 33 8.22 15.86 5.99
CA GLY A 33 8.33 16.97 6.95
C GLY A 33 7.81 18.34 6.48
N MET A 34 7.52 18.56 5.19
CA MET A 34 7.06 19.86 4.71
C MET A 34 5.53 20.02 4.79
N LYS A 35 4.78 18.99 4.38
CA LYS A 35 3.31 18.98 4.42
C LYS A 35 2.81 17.62 4.91
N PRO A 36 2.80 17.38 6.23
CA PRO A 36 2.29 16.13 6.77
C PRO A 36 0.80 15.98 6.42
N ILE A 37 0.40 14.76 6.07
CA ILE A 37 -1.01 14.39 5.85
C ILE A 37 -1.35 13.22 6.75
N THR A 38 -2.49 13.30 7.42
CA THR A 38 -2.95 12.19 8.27
C THR A 38 -3.65 11.13 7.44
N TRP A 39 -3.58 9.86 7.85
CA TRP A 39 -4.32 8.78 7.18
C TRP A 39 -5.83 9.01 7.20
N ARG A 40 -6.35 9.72 8.19
CA ARG A 40 -7.74 10.14 8.25
C ARG A 40 -8.10 11.05 7.08
N GLU A 41 -7.32 12.10 6.83
CA GLU A 41 -7.55 13.00 5.70
C GLU A 41 -7.45 12.29 4.34
N VAL A 42 -6.50 11.34 4.22
CA VAL A 42 -6.38 10.53 3.00
C VAL A 42 -7.67 9.74 2.77
N LEU A 43 -8.20 9.08 3.81
CA LEU A 43 -9.44 8.33 3.71
C LEU A 43 -10.65 9.23 3.43
N ASP A 44 -10.78 10.35 4.13
CA ASP A 44 -11.93 11.24 3.97
C ASP A 44 -11.98 11.81 2.54
N LYS A 45 -10.83 12.17 1.97
CA LYS A 45 -10.73 12.57 0.55
C LYS A 45 -11.04 11.41 -0.40
N GLY A 46 -10.51 10.22 -0.12
CA GLY A 46 -10.79 9.02 -0.92
C GLY A 46 -12.28 8.65 -0.95
N LYS A 47 -12.94 8.69 0.22
CA LYS A 47 -14.39 8.48 0.33
C LYS A 47 -15.15 9.50 -0.48
N LYS A 48 -14.86 10.80 -0.29
CA LYS A 48 -15.52 11.87 -1.04
C LYS A 48 -15.46 11.64 -2.55
N LEU A 49 -14.27 11.34 -3.08
CA LEU A 49 -14.09 11.04 -4.51
C LEU A 49 -14.84 9.79 -4.95
N GLY A 50 -14.89 8.74 -4.12
CA GLY A 50 -15.64 7.51 -4.41
C GLY A 50 -17.16 7.69 -4.40
N TYR A 51 -17.69 8.63 -3.61
CA TYR A 51 -19.10 9.01 -3.66
C TYR A 51 -19.41 9.90 -4.87
N GLU A 52 -18.50 10.79 -5.25
CA GLU A 52 -18.63 11.64 -6.45
C GLU A 52 -18.51 10.82 -7.75
N ASN A 53 -17.74 9.73 -7.74
CA ASN A 53 -17.46 8.89 -8.91
C ASN A 53 -17.78 7.41 -8.61
N PRO A 54 -19.07 6.99 -8.71
CA PRO A 54 -19.49 5.66 -8.32
C PRO A 54 -18.95 4.56 -9.26
N PHE A 55 -18.57 3.43 -8.69
CA PHE A 55 -18.13 2.26 -9.45
C PHE A 55 -19.32 1.51 -10.06
N SER A 56 -19.14 0.97 -11.27
CA SER A 56 -20.19 0.25 -12.01
C SER A 56 -20.65 -1.05 -11.35
N LEU A 57 -19.73 -1.75 -10.66
CA LEU A 57 -20.00 -3.03 -10.03
C LEU A 57 -19.52 -2.99 -8.58
N MET A 58 -20.36 -2.49 -7.69
CA MET A 58 -20.05 -2.35 -6.28
C MET A 58 -21.22 -2.82 -5.43
N LEU A 59 -20.92 -3.77 -4.54
CA LEU A 59 -21.94 -4.32 -3.65
C LEU A 59 -22.20 -3.38 -2.44
N TRP A 60 -21.19 -2.60 -2.02
CA TRP A 60 -21.24 -1.70 -0.85
C TRP A 60 -20.38 -0.47 -1.14
N TYR A 61 -20.84 0.75 -0.82
CA TYR A 61 -19.99 1.93 -0.91
C TYR A 61 -18.77 1.81 0.01
N PRO A 62 -17.60 2.38 -0.38
CA PRO A 62 -16.39 2.32 0.42
C PRO A 62 -16.60 3.11 1.71
N ASP A 63 -17.05 2.41 2.74
CA ASP A 63 -17.08 2.92 4.10
C ASP A 63 -16.19 2.05 4.99
N GLY A 64 -15.43 2.72 5.83
CA GLY A 64 -14.31 2.14 6.53
C GLY A 64 -13.61 3.17 7.39
N THR A 65 -13.18 2.75 8.57
CA THR A 65 -12.46 3.59 9.51
C THR A 65 -11.17 2.88 9.91
N ILE A 66 -10.08 3.64 10.02
CA ILE A 66 -8.84 3.12 10.57
C ILE A 66 -9.02 3.02 12.08
N ARG A 67 -8.67 1.87 12.63
CA ARG A 67 -8.73 1.60 14.06
C ARG A 67 -7.34 1.24 14.55
N THR A 68 -6.98 1.75 15.73
CA THR A 68 -5.71 1.44 16.40
C THR A 68 -5.80 0.15 17.22
N ASN A 69 -6.97 -0.16 17.78
CA ASN A 69 -7.17 -1.37 18.56
C ASN A 69 -7.45 -2.60 17.67
N LYS A 70 -6.51 -3.54 17.67
CA LYS A 70 -6.56 -4.80 16.90
C LYS A 70 -7.80 -5.63 17.23
N PHE A 71 -8.20 -5.72 18.49
CA PHE A 71 -9.35 -6.55 18.89
C PHE A 71 -10.66 -6.03 18.28
N THR A 72 -10.94 -4.74 18.46
CA THR A 72 -12.14 -4.11 17.87
C THR A 72 -12.11 -4.15 16.34
N HIS A 73 -10.93 -4.05 15.73
CA HIS A 73 -10.77 -4.15 14.29
C HIS A 73 -11.13 -5.55 13.78
N GLN A 74 -10.66 -6.60 14.44
CA GLN A 74 -10.99 -7.99 14.08
C GLN A 74 -12.48 -8.29 14.25
N LEU A 75 -13.10 -7.84 15.34
CA LEU A 75 -14.55 -7.96 15.51
C LEU A 75 -15.32 -7.27 14.37
N CYS A 76 -14.98 -6.02 14.05
CA CYS A 76 -15.58 -5.33 12.91
C CYS A 76 -15.43 -6.15 11.63
N ILE A 77 -14.22 -6.63 11.30
CA ILE A 77 -13.97 -7.40 10.08
C ILE A 77 -14.85 -8.65 10.02
N ILE A 78 -15.00 -9.37 11.12
CA ILE A 78 -15.85 -10.56 11.18
C ILE A 78 -17.30 -10.20 10.86
N PHE A 79 -17.85 -9.17 11.51
CA PHE A 79 -19.26 -8.81 11.36
C PHE A 79 -19.59 -8.07 10.05
N THR A 80 -18.68 -7.25 9.53
CA THR A 80 -18.95 -6.40 8.36
C THR A 80 -18.41 -6.97 7.05
N HIS A 81 -17.48 -7.92 7.09
CA HIS A 81 -16.88 -8.49 5.88
C HIS A 81 -17.10 -9.99 5.75
N TRP A 82 -16.70 -10.78 6.76
CA TRP A 82 -16.77 -12.25 6.65
C TRP A 82 -18.20 -12.79 6.79
N LEU A 83 -18.91 -12.40 7.84
CA LEU A 83 -20.27 -12.88 8.09
C LEU A 83 -21.22 -12.59 6.91
N PRO A 84 -21.25 -11.37 6.33
CA PRO A 84 -22.05 -11.10 5.14
C PRO A 84 -21.57 -11.89 3.91
N ALA A 85 -20.27 -12.11 3.76
CA ALA A 85 -19.75 -12.89 2.63
C ALA A 85 -20.16 -14.36 2.68
N TYR A 86 -20.12 -14.98 3.87
CA TYR A 86 -20.64 -16.34 4.08
C TYR A 86 -22.14 -16.42 3.82
N LEU A 87 -22.91 -15.43 4.27
CA LEU A 87 -24.35 -15.36 4.02
C LEU A 87 -24.65 -15.28 2.52
N ILE A 88 -23.98 -14.39 1.79
CA ILE A 88 -24.18 -14.22 0.34
C ILE A 88 -23.81 -15.50 -0.43
N ASP A 89 -22.64 -16.08 -0.16
CA ASP A 89 -22.24 -17.33 -0.83
C ASP A 89 -23.15 -18.51 -0.44
N GLY A 90 -23.71 -18.51 0.77
CA GLY A 90 -24.72 -19.48 1.20
C GLY A 90 -26.03 -19.35 0.42
N LEU A 91 -26.53 -18.13 0.23
CA LEU A 91 -27.70 -17.86 -0.60
C LEU A 91 -27.46 -18.24 -2.05
N LEU A 92 -26.30 -17.86 -2.62
CA LEU A 92 -25.93 -18.26 -3.98
C LEU A 92 -25.89 -19.77 -4.13
N LEU A 93 -25.39 -20.51 -3.14
CA LEU A 93 -25.40 -21.97 -3.14
C LEU A 93 -26.81 -22.55 -3.18
N ILE A 94 -27.73 -22.02 -2.35
CA ILE A 94 -29.14 -22.45 -2.32
C ILE A 94 -29.81 -22.22 -3.67
N PHE A 95 -29.50 -21.11 -4.34
CA PHE A 95 -30.03 -20.80 -5.68
C PHE A 95 -29.26 -21.45 -6.85
N GLY A 96 -28.31 -22.36 -6.57
CA GLY A 96 -27.51 -23.03 -7.60
C GLY A 96 -26.54 -22.11 -8.36
N GLN A 97 -26.28 -20.92 -7.83
CA GLN A 97 -25.39 -19.91 -8.42
C GLN A 97 -23.93 -20.09 -8.00
N LYS A 98 -23.02 -19.51 -8.78
CA LYS A 98 -21.58 -19.58 -8.49
C LYS A 98 -21.20 -18.68 -7.32
N ARG A 99 -20.68 -19.30 -6.26
CA ARG A 99 -20.06 -18.64 -5.10
C ARG A 99 -18.81 -17.87 -5.51
N PHE A 100 -18.69 -16.63 -5.06
CA PHE A 100 -17.53 -15.79 -5.36
C PHE A 100 -17.11 -14.87 -4.22
N MET A 101 -18.01 -14.59 -3.27
CA MET A 101 -17.83 -13.52 -2.29
C MET A 101 -16.70 -13.84 -1.30
N LEU A 102 -16.57 -15.09 -0.86
CA LEU A 102 -15.47 -15.49 0.02
C LEU A 102 -14.10 -15.37 -0.64
N ARG A 103 -13.99 -15.63 -1.95
CA ARG A 103 -12.74 -15.44 -2.69
C ARG A 103 -12.36 -13.97 -2.81
N VAL A 104 -13.36 -13.11 -2.98
CA VAL A 104 -13.16 -11.65 -3.01
C VAL A 104 -12.68 -11.17 -1.65
N GLN A 105 -13.36 -11.58 -0.56
CA GLN A 105 -12.92 -11.21 0.79
C GLN A 105 -11.53 -11.74 1.14
N ALA A 106 -11.18 -12.95 0.73
CA ALA A 106 -9.83 -13.48 0.93
C ALA A 106 -8.74 -12.63 0.25
N LYS A 107 -9.00 -12.17 -0.99
CA LYS A 107 -8.09 -11.26 -1.70
C LYS A 107 -7.98 -9.90 -1.01
N ILE A 108 -9.10 -9.34 -0.55
CA ILE A 108 -9.12 -8.09 0.20
C ILE A 108 -8.29 -8.23 1.49
N SER A 109 -8.49 -9.32 2.24
CA SER A 109 -7.76 -9.60 3.48
C SER A 109 -6.25 -9.70 3.25
N GLN A 110 -5.81 -10.42 2.22
CA GLN A 110 -4.39 -10.51 1.86
C GLN A 110 -3.81 -9.16 1.45
N GLY A 111 -4.56 -8.38 0.66
CA GLY A 111 -4.14 -7.03 0.28
C GLY A 111 -3.99 -6.10 1.48
N LEU A 112 -4.94 -6.15 2.42
CA LEU A 112 -4.89 -5.37 3.65
C LEU A 112 -3.74 -5.78 4.57
N GLU A 113 -3.40 -7.07 4.65
CA GLU A 113 -2.26 -7.57 5.43
C GLU A 113 -0.94 -6.96 4.92
N VAL A 114 -0.73 -6.95 3.60
CA VAL A 114 0.45 -6.31 3.00
C VAL A 114 0.42 -4.80 3.22
N LEU A 115 -0.73 -4.17 3.02
CA LEU A 115 -0.89 -2.72 3.16
C LEU A 115 -0.67 -2.26 4.62
N GLN A 116 -1.00 -3.09 5.61
CA GLN A 116 -0.80 -2.80 7.02
C GLN A 116 0.67 -2.46 7.33
N TYR A 117 1.62 -3.19 6.73
CA TYR A 117 3.06 -2.96 6.91
C TYR A 117 3.46 -1.52 6.56
N PHE A 118 2.89 -0.99 5.47
CA PHE A 118 3.23 0.33 4.93
C PHE A 118 2.45 1.46 5.61
N THR A 119 1.22 1.20 6.02
CA THR A 119 0.31 2.22 6.57
C THR A 119 0.49 2.44 8.07
N MET A 120 0.91 1.42 8.82
CA MET A 120 1.09 1.52 10.28
C MET A 120 2.51 1.92 10.71
N ARG A 121 3.42 2.15 9.76
CA ARG A 121 4.77 2.64 10.05
C ARG A 121 4.97 4.03 9.48
N GLU A 122 5.68 4.85 10.23
CA GLU A 122 6.16 6.13 9.73
C GLU A 122 7.41 5.93 8.88
N TRP A 123 7.44 6.61 7.74
CA TRP A 123 8.54 6.57 6.80
C TRP A 123 9.20 7.94 6.71
N LEU A 124 10.39 8.03 7.29
CA LEU A 124 11.18 9.27 7.29
C LEU A 124 12.15 9.25 6.11
N PHE A 125 11.86 10.09 5.11
CA PHE A 125 12.73 10.29 3.96
C PHE A 125 13.56 11.55 4.15
N LYS A 126 14.89 11.40 4.15
CA LYS A 126 15.81 12.54 4.24
C LYS A 126 15.77 13.36 2.95
N ASN A 127 15.46 14.65 3.04
CA ASN A 127 15.40 15.59 1.92
C ASN A 127 16.24 16.86 2.15
N THR A 128 17.21 16.84 3.08
CA THR A 128 18.02 18.01 3.47
C THR A 128 18.69 18.73 2.29
N LYS A 129 19.26 17.98 1.33
CA LYS A 129 19.87 18.56 0.12
C LYS A 129 18.87 19.29 -0.77
N LEU A 130 17.64 18.79 -0.87
CA LEU A 130 16.59 19.41 -1.68
C LEU A 130 16.06 20.67 -1.01
N VAL A 131 15.89 20.65 0.31
CA VAL A 131 15.49 21.83 1.09
C VAL A 131 16.53 22.94 0.95
N GLY A 132 17.81 22.64 1.17
CA GLY A 132 18.88 23.63 1.01
C GLY A 132 19.00 24.17 -0.43
N LEU A 133 18.82 23.32 -1.45
CA LEU A 133 18.76 23.78 -2.84
C LEU A 133 17.59 24.74 -3.07
N ARG A 134 16.40 24.39 -2.57
CA ARG A 134 15.20 25.25 -2.71
C ARG A 134 15.41 26.61 -2.06
N GLU A 135 16.01 26.65 -0.87
CA GLU A 135 16.33 27.90 -0.17
C GLU A 135 17.33 28.76 -0.93
N SER A 136 18.32 28.16 -1.59
CA SER A 136 19.30 28.89 -2.42
C SER A 136 18.72 29.50 -3.71
N LEU A 137 17.56 29.03 -4.15
CA LEU A 137 16.87 29.48 -5.37
C LEU A 137 15.74 30.47 -5.09
N SER A 138 15.41 30.68 -3.80
CA SER A 138 14.40 31.63 -3.35
C SER A 138 15.00 32.99 -3.04
#